data_AF-A0A349LWQ9-F1
#
_entry.id   AF-A0A349LWQ9-F1
#
_cell.length_a   1.000
_cell.length_b   1.000
_cell.length_c   1.000
_cell.angle_alpha   90.00
_cell.angle_beta   90.00
_cell.angle_gamma   90.00
#
_symmetry.space_group_name_H-M   'P 1'
#
loop_
_entity.id
_entity.type
_entity.pdbx_description
1 polymer ?
#
loop_
_entity_poly.entity_id
_entity_poly.type
_entity_poly.pdbx_seq_one_letter_code
_entity_poly.pdbx_strand_id
1 'polypeptide(L)' 'MTKSALLVLEDGTVFRGTAIGAEGVSVGEVVFNTSMTGYQEILTDPSYAEQMVTLTYPHIGNTG' A
#
# COMPACT_ATOMS: atom_id res chain seq x y z
N MET A 1 16.10 -11.88 -7.99
CA MET A 1 16.17 -11.67 -6.52
C MET A 1 15.00 -10.79 -6.14
N THR A 2 14.34 -11.06 -5.02
CA THR A 2 13.27 -10.18 -4.51
C THR A 2 13.91 -8.92 -3.91
N LYS A 3 13.33 -7.75 -4.21
CA LYS A 3 13.81 -6.47 -3.67
C LYS A 3 13.11 -6.21 -2.34
N SER A 4 13.86 -5.95 -1.28
CA SER A 4 13.30 -5.62 0.04
C SER A 4 12.68 -4.23 0.06
N ALA A 5 11.61 -4.06 0.85
CA ALA A 5 10.94 -2.79 1.13
C ALA A 5 10.66 -2.63 2.63
N LEU A 6 10.50 -1.39 3.08
CA LEU A 6 10.18 -1.02 4.46
C LEU A 6 9.03 -0.01 4.48
N LEU A 7 8.08 -0.20 5.40
CA LEU A 7 7.12 0.83 5.82
C LEU A 7 7.47 1.21 7.26
N VAL A 8 7.71 2.48 7.51
CA VAL A 8 8.07 3.02 8.83
C VAL A 8 7.02 4.04 9.23
N LEU A 9 6.46 3.89 10.44
CA LEU A 9 5.45 4.79 10.99
C LEU A 9 6.08 5.82 11.92
N GLU A 10 5.35 6.90 12.21
CA GLU A 10 5.84 7.99 13.07
C GLU A 10 6.16 7.54 14.51
N ASP A 11 5.49 6.48 15.00
CA ASP A 11 5.68 5.90 16.32
C ASP A 11 6.94 5.01 16.42
N GLY A 12 7.67 4.87 15.31
CA GLY A 12 8.85 4.01 15.20
C GLY A 12 8.54 2.55 14.83
N THR A 13 7.27 2.20 14.60
CA THR A 13 6.90 0.87 14.11
C THR A 13 7.47 0.64 12.70
N VAL A 14 8.06 -0.54 12.48
CA VAL A 14 8.67 -0.90 11.18
C VAL A 14 8.07 -2.21 10.66
N PHE A 15 7.52 -2.15 9.45
CA PHE A 15 7.07 -3.32 8.70
C PHE A 15 8.06 -3.63 7.58
N ARG A 16 8.51 -4.89 7.52
CA ARG A 16 9.42 -5.40 6.48
C ARG A 16 8.62 -6.13 5.41
N GLY A 17 8.88 -5.82 4.15
CA GLY A 17 8.16 -6.41 3.02
C GLY A 17 9.04 -6.65 1.79
N THR A 18 8.38 -7.09 0.73
CA THR A 18 8.97 -7.24 -0.62
C THR A 18 8.36 -6.19 -1.53
N ALA A 19 9.19 -5.48 -2.30
CA ALA A 19 8.72 -4.49 -3.26
C ALA A 19 8.02 -5.14 -4.46
N ILE A 20 6.88 -4.57 -4.86
CA ILE A 20 6.06 -5.04 -6.00
C ILE A 20 5.75 -3.93 -7.03
N GLY A 21 6.21 -2.69 -6.77
CA GLY A 21 5.92 -1.51 -7.59
C GLY A 21 7.18 -0.71 -7.94
N ALA A 22 7.00 0.59 -8.17
CA ALA A 22 8.10 1.49 -8.53
C ALA A 22 9.17 1.59 -7.43
N GLU A 23 10.42 1.81 -7.85
CA GLU A 23 11.51 2.08 -6.93
C GLU A 23 11.49 3.53 -6.46
N GLY A 24 11.75 3.77 -5.18
CA GLY A 24 11.84 5.10 -4.62
C GLY A 24 11.44 5.16 -3.16
N VAL A 25 11.13 6.36 -2.71
CA VAL A 25 10.60 6.64 -1.37
C VAL A 25 9.33 7.45 -1.55
N SER A 26 8.27 7.02 -0.87
CA SER A 26 7.00 7.76 -0.75
C SER A 26 6.75 8.07 0.72
N VAL A 27 6.13 9.23 0.98
CA VAL A 27 5.71 9.67 2.31
C VAL A 27 4.24 10.10 2.20
N GLY A 28 3.45 9.81 3.22
CA GLY A 28 2.02 10.06 3.22
C GLY A 28 1.33 9.52 4.46
N GLU A 29 0.06 9.87 4.65
CA GLU A 29 -0.77 9.32 5.72
C GLU A 29 -1.07 7.85 5.44
N VAL A 30 -0.84 6.97 6.41
CA VAL A 30 -1.20 5.56 6.28
C VAL A 30 -2.66 5.37 6.67
N VAL A 31 -3.47 4.91 5.73
CA VAL A 31 -4.90 4.63 5.91
C VAL A 31 -5.19 3.15 5.62
N PHE A 32 -6.37 2.67 6.04
CA PHE A 32 -6.83 1.32 5.68
C PHE A 32 -8.21 1.34 5.03
N ASN A 33 -8.46 0.41 4.11
CA ASN A 33 -9.77 0.21 3.48
C ASN A 33 -10.19 -1.26 3.61
N THR A 34 -11.45 -1.48 4.01
CA THR A 34 -12.03 -2.80 4.30
C THR A 34 -12.66 -3.50 3.09
N SER A 35 -12.58 -2.88 1.92
CA SER A 35 -13.08 -3.45 0.66
C SER A 35 -12.34 -4.73 0.30
N MET A 36 -13.10 -5.75 -0.12
CA MET A 36 -12.56 -7.05 -0.53
C MET A 36 -12.32 -7.15 -2.05
N THR A 37 -12.86 -6.20 -2.81
CA THR A 37 -12.77 -6.12 -4.29
C THR A 37 -12.60 -4.65 -4.70
N GLY A 38 -12.33 -4.38 -5.98
CA GLY A 38 -12.24 -3.01 -6.51
C GLY A 38 -10.93 -2.28 -6.19
N TYR A 39 -9.81 -3.02 -6.10
CA TYR A 39 -8.52 -2.44 -5.73
C TYR A 39 -8.01 -1.43 -6.76
N GLN A 40 -8.32 -1.59 -8.05
CA GLN A 40 -7.90 -0.63 -9.07
C GLN A 40 -8.64 0.70 -8.92
N GLU A 41 -9.94 0.64 -8.68
CA GLU A 41 -10.80 1.79 -8.44
C GLU A 41 -10.33 2.56 -7.21
N ILE A 42 -10.03 1.85 -6.12
CA ILE A 42 -9.43 2.44 -4.91
C ILE A 42 -8.10 3.14 -5.22
N LEU A 43 -7.21 2.50 -5.97
CA LEU A 43 -5.90 3.09 -6.31
C LEU A 43 -6.00 4.32 -7.22
N THR A 44 -7.12 4.49 -7.93
CA THR A 44 -7.38 5.65 -8.80
C THR A 44 -8.31 6.70 -8.20
N ASP A 45 -8.83 6.46 -7.00
CA ASP A 45 -9.74 7.40 -6.34
C ASP A 45 -8.95 8.63 -5.85
N PRO A 46 -9.31 9.86 -6.29
CA PRO A 46 -8.61 11.08 -5.91
C PRO A 46 -8.65 11.36 -4.41
N SER A 47 -9.57 10.74 -3.66
CA SER A 47 -9.66 10.87 -2.21
C SER A 47 -8.44 10.32 -1.48
N TYR A 48 -7.64 9.45 -2.13
CA TYR A 48 -6.39 8.89 -1.59
C TYR A 48 -5.13 9.67 -1.99
N ALA A 49 -5.27 10.88 -2.54
CA ALA A 49 -4.11 11.71 -2.83
C ALA A 49 -3.23 11.90 -1.57
N GLU A 50 -1.91 11.72 -1.72
CA GLU A 50 -0.92 11.82 -0.64
C GLU A 50 -1.08 10.78 0.50
N GLN A 51 -1.86 9.72 0.27
CA GLN A 51 -2.05 8.64 1.24
C GLN A 51 -1.39 7.33 0.80
N MET A 52 -1.01 6.51 1.78
CA MET A 52 -0.59 5.12 1.60
C MET A 52 -1.75 4.19 2.03
N VAL A 53 -2.38 3.55 1.05
CA VAL A 53 -3.55 2.69 1.29
C VAL A 53 -3.15 1.28 1.67
N THR A 54 -3.58 0.84 2.85
CA THR A 54 -3.49 -0.56 3.30
C THR A 54 -4.82 -1.28 3.05
N LEU A 55 -4.82 -2.26 2.16
CA LEU A 55 -6.01 -3.07 1.90
C LEU A 55 -6.07 -4.21 2.92
N THR A 56 -7.21 -4.39 3.60
CA THR A 56 -7.33 -5.45 4.62
C THR A 56 -7.51 -6.84 4.02
N TYR A 57 -7.92 -6.95 2.75
CA TYR A 57 -8.05 -8.23 2.07
C TYR A 57 -6.65 -8.76 1.66
N PRO A 58 -6.29 -10.02 2.00
CA PRO A 58 -4.92 -10.49 1.88
C PRO A 58 -4.46 -10.75 0.44
N HIS A 59 -5.39 -10.97 -0.50
CA HIS A 59 -5.07 -11.29 -1.90
C HIS A 59 -5.47 -10.13 -2.82
N ILE A 60 -4.52 -9.24 -3.09
CA ILE A 60 -4.69 -8.11 -4.02
C ILE A 60 -4.06 -8.48 -5.36
N GLY A 61 -4.72 -8.12 -6.47
CA GLY A 61 -4.24 -8.44 -7.82
C GLY A 61 -4.88 -9.68 -8.45
N ASN A 62 -5.94 -10.25 -7.85
CA ASN A 62 -6.59 -11.47 -8.35
C ASN A 62 -7.22 -11.30 -9.75
N THR A 63 -7.55 -10.07 -10.15
CA THR A 63 -8.20 -9.76 -11.43
C THR A 63 -7.33 -8.85 -12.31
N GLY A 64 -6.01 -8.87 -12.11
CA GLY A 64 -5.05 -8.00 -12.80
C GLY A 64 -3.82 -7.71 -11.97
#